data_AF-A0A357V7Q1-F1
#
_entry.id   AF-A0A357V7Q1-F1
#
_cell.length_a   1.000
_cell.length_b   1.000
_cell.length_c   1.000
_cell.angle_alpha   90.00
_cell.angle_beta   90.00
_cell.angle_gamma   90.00
#
_symmetry.space_group_name_H-M   'P 1'
#
loop_
_entity.id
_entity.type
_entity.pdbx_description
1 polymer ?
#
loop_
_entity_poly.entity_id
_entity_poly.type
_entity_poly.pdbx_seq_one_letter_code
_entity_poly.pdbx_strand_id
1 'polypeptide(L)'
;AVENMANAIKKISVQRGHDVTEYVLNGFGGAAGQHACLVADALGMNTVFLHPFAGVLSAYGMGLADVRAIREKAVEAPLAAG
;
A
#
# COMPACT_ATOMS: atom_id res chain seq x y z
N ALA A 1 -3.91 11.26 14.92
CA ALA A 1 -3.18 10.85 13.70
C ALA A 1 -3.11 9.33 13.59
N VAL A 2 -2.48 8.64 14.56
CA VAL A 2 -2.34 7.17 14.59
C VAL A 2 -3.66 6.44 14.37
N GLU A 3 -4.69 6.73 15.18
CA GLU A 3 -6.03 6.15 15.03
C GLU A 3 -6.63 6.33 13.63
N ASN A 4 -6.48 7.51 13.03
CA ASN A 4 -6.99 7.76 11.68
C ASN A 4 -6.26 6.90 10.63
N MET A 5 -4.94 6.73 10.77
CA MET A 5 -4.14 5.87 9.89
C MET A 5 -4.51 4.39 10.06
N ALA A 6 -4.63 3.92 11.31
CA ALA A 6 -5.05 2.54 11.60
C ALA A 6 -6.46 2.26 11.07
N ASN A 7 -7.41 3.18 11.25
CA ASN A 7 -8.76 3.04 10.72
C ASN A 7 -8.81 3.03 9.19
N ALA A 8 -7.95 3.81 8.52
CA ALA A 8 -7.82 3.74 7.07
C ALA A 8 -7.33 2.36 6.59
N ILE A 9 -6.34 1.77 7.29
CA ILE A 9 -5.84 0.43 6.99
C ILE A 9 -6.91 -0.64 7.25
N LYS A 10 -7.62 -0.58 8.40
CA LYS A 10 -8.75 -1.47 8.70
C LYS A 10 -9.83 -1.41 7.64
N LYS A 11 -10.16 -0.20 7.16
CA LYS A 11 -11.16 0.00 6.10
C LYS A 11 -10.76 -0.64 4.76
N ILE A 12 -9.49 -0.58 4.37
CA ILE A 12 -9.06 -1.08 3.07
C ILE A 12 -8.75 -2.59 3.13
N SER A 13 -8.08 -3.06 4.18
CA SER A 13 -7.59 -4.43 4.26
C SER A 13 -8.54 -5.34 5.04
N VAL A 14 -8.89 -4.98 6.28
CA VAL A 14 -9.71 -5.85 7.15
C VAL A 14 -11.13 -6.00 6.60
N GLN A 15 -11.76 -4.93 6.10
CA GLN A 15 -13.09 -5.02 5.48
C GLN A 15 -13.12 -5.86 4.20
N ARG A 16 -11.96 -6.09 3.56
CA ARG A 16 -11.82 -7.00 2.41
C ARG A 16 -11.49 -8.44 2.84
N GLY A 17 -11.49 -8.73 4.14
CA GLY A 17 -11.24 -10.06 4.70
C GLY A 17 -9.77 -10.38 4.94
N HIS A 18 -8.86 -9.41 4.84
CA HIS A 18 -7.46 -9.64 5.16
C HIS A 18 -7.22 -9.56 6.67
N ASP A 19 -6.66 -10.62 7.25
CA ASP A 19 -6.08 -10.56 8.59
C ASP A 19 -4.74 -9.84 8.53
N VAL A 20 -4.71 -8.57 8.96
CA VAL A 20 -3.50 -7.75 8.91
C VAL A 20 -2.47 -8.11 9.97
N THR A 21 -2.84 -8.87 11.01
CA THR A 21 -1.92 -9.22 12.11
C THR A 21 -0.77 -10.12 11.66
N GLU A 22 -1.01 -10.90 10.60
CA GLU A 22 -0.05 -11.79 9.93
C GLU A 22 0.87 -11.06 8.94
N TYR A 23 0.71 -9.74 8.75
CA TYR A 23 1.47 -8.95 7.78
C TYR A 23 2.54 -8.08 8.46
N VAL A 24 3.43 -7.56 7.63
CA VAL A 24 4.45 -6.57 8.02
C VAL A 24 3.97 -5.17 7.65
N LEU A 25 4.00 -4.24 8.60
CA LEU A 25 3.72 -2.84 8.31
C LEU A 25 4.96 -2.19 7.67
N ASN A 26 4.90 -1.90 6.38
CA ASN A 26 5.92 -1.10 5.71
C ASN A 26 5.65 0.40 5.87
N GLY A 27 6.50 1.09 6.62
CA GLY A 27 6.43 2.55 6.80
C GLY A 27 7.35 3.29 5.83
N PHE A 28 6.83 4.27 5.08
CA PHE A 28 7.63 5.13 4.21
C PHE A 28 7.09 6.57 4.13
N GLY A 29 7.91 7.48 3.61
CA GLY A 29 7.67 8.92 3.66
C GLY A 29 8.25 9.58 4.92
N GLY A 30 8.40 10.91 4.89
CA GLY A 30 9.12 11.65 5.94
C GLY A 30 8.52 11.55 7.35
N ALA A 31 7.21 11.31 7.46
CA ALA A 31 6.52 11.19 8.76
C ALA A 31 6.44 9.74 9.29
N ALA A 32 6.83 8.72 8.52
CA ALA A 32 6.61 7.32 8.89
C ALA A 32 7.28 6.96 10.22
N GLY A 33 8.53 7.39 10.43
CA GLY A 33 9.26 7.11 11.66
C GLY A 33 8.61 7.67 12.93
N GLN A 34 7.74 8.68 12.81
CA GLN A 34 7.03 9.26 13.96
C GLN A 34 5.83 8.43 14.40
N HIS A 35 5.31 7.55 13.54
CA HIS A 35 4.00 6.94 13.73
C HIS A 35 3.97 5.42 13.53
N ALA A 36 4.96 4.82 12.87
CA ALA A 36 4.90 3.43 12.41
C ALA A 36 4.64 2.43 13.55
N CYS A 37 5.35 2.50 14.67
CA CYS A 37 5.15 1.56 15.78
C CYS A 37 3.75 1.68 16.38
N LEU A 38 3.29 2.90 16.67
CA LEU A 38 1.96 3.12 17.25
C LEU A 38 0.83 2.69 16.30
N VAL A 39 1.04 2.82 14.99
CA VAL A 39 0.09 2.33 13.99
C VAL A 39 0.09 0.80 13.95
N ALA A 40 1.26 0.16 14.02
CA ALA A 40 1.37 -1.30 14.10
C ALA A 40 0.67 -1.85 15.34
N ASP A 41 0.90 -1.24 16.51
CA ASP A 41 0.24 -1.61 17.77
C ASP A 41 -1.29 -1.52 17.65
N ALA A 42 -1.82 -0.43 17.09
CA ALA A 42 -3.27 -0.22 16.90
C ALA A 42 -3.91 -1.20 15.89
N LEU A 43 -3.08 -1.87 15.09
CA LEU A 43 -3.47 -2.89 14.11
C LEU A 43 -3.21 -4.32 14.60
N GLY A 44 -2.55 -4.49 15.75
CA GLY A 44 -2.12 -5.81 16.23
C GLY A 44 -1.01 -6.45 15.37
N MET A 45 -0.20 -5.63 14.70
CA MET A 45 0.90 -6.10 13.86
C MET A 45 2.20 -6.14 14.65
N ASN A 46 2.94 -7.25 14.56
CA ASN A 46 4.14 -7.46 15.37
C ASN A 46 5.44 -7.06 14.66
N THR A 47 5.39 -6.72 13.37
CA THR A 47 6.58 -6.40 12.59
C THR A 47 6.39 -5.10 11.81
N VAL A 48 7.33 -4.18 12.00
CA VAL A 48 7.47 -2.97 11.18
C VAL A 48 8.70 -3.12 10.32
N PHE A 49 8.55 -2.89 9.01
CA PHE A 49 9.67 -2.78 8.08
C PHE A 49 9.88 -1.32 7.69
N LEU A 50 11.12 -0.85 7.84
CA LEU A 50 11.55 0.46 7.38
C LEU A 50 12.71 0.26 6.41
N HIS A 51 12.47 0.57 5.15
CA HIS A 51 13.53 0.55 4.14
C HIS A 51 14.61 1.60 4.46
N PRO A 52 15.92 1.37 4.16
CA PRO A 52 16.97 2.37 4.37
C PRO A 52 16.69 3.73 3.71
N PHE A 53 15.93 3.71 2.60
CA PHE A 53 15.49 4.91 1.87
C PHE A 53 14.02 5.27 2.14
N ALA A 54 13.44 4.88 3.28
CA ALA A 54 12.02 5.08 3.60
C ALA A 54 11.56 6.53 3.40
N GLY A 55 12.38 7.53 3.75
CA GLY A 55 12.05 8.94 3.56
C GLY A 55 11.85 9.38 2.09
N VAL A 56 12.45 8.66 1.15
CA VAL A 56 12.42 8.98 -0.30
C VAL A 56 11.93 7.79 -1.15
N LEU A 57 11.24 6.83 -0.54
CA LEU A 57 10.93 5.55 -1.19
C LEU A 57 10.12 5.70 -2.48
N SER A 58 9.25 6.72 -2.57
CA SER A 58 8.51 7.03 -3.81
C SER A 58 9.44 7.40 -4.96
N ALA A 59 10.43 8.28 -4.71
CA ALA A 59 11.39 8.68 -5.72
C ALA A 59 12.30 7.52 -6.12
N TYR A 60 12.71 6.71 -5.15
CA TYR A 60 13.48 5.49 -5.39
C TYR A 60 12.72 4.49 -6.27
N GLY A 61 11.45 4.24 -5.97
CA GLY A 61 10.59 3.36 -6.77
C GLY A 61 10.38 3.86 -8.19
N MET A 62 10.17 5.17 -8.40
CA MET A 62 10.11 5.75 -9.74
C MET A 62 11.42 5.58 -10.51
N GLY A 63 12.57 5.74 -9.84
CA GLY A 63 13.88 5.56 -10.47
C GLY A 63 14.19 4.13 -10.89
N LEU A 64 13.58 3.13 -10.22
CA LEU A 64 13.72 1.71 -10.56
C LEU A 64 12.68 1.20 -11.57
N ALA A 65 11.62 1.97 -11.83
CA ALA A 65 10.51 1.51 -12.64
C ALA A 65 10.89 1.40 -14.12
N ASP A 66 10.49 0.29 -14.74
CA ASP A 66 10.62 0.14 -16.19
C ASP A 66 9.80 1.18 -16.94
N VAL A 67 10.35 1.71 -18.03
CA VAL A 67 9.57 2.52 -18.97
C VAL A 67 8.57 1.61 -19.68
N ARG A 68 7.28 1.80 -19.38
CA ARG A 68 6.19 1.03 -19.98
C ARG A 68 5.12 1.97 -20.53
N ALA A 69 4.50 1.54 -21.62
CA ALA A 69 3.40 2.26 -22.27
C ALA A 69 2.20 1.33 -22.40
N ILE A 70 1.09 1.68 -21.75
CA ILE A 70 -0.20 1.01 -21.93
C ILE A 70 -0.96 1.73 -23.04
N ARG A 71 -1.59 0.98 -23.94
CA ARG A 71 -2.43 1.50 -25.03
C ARG A 71 -3.73 0.73 -25.02
N GLU A 72 -4.83 1.45 -24.95
CA GLU A 72 -6.17 0.88 -24.92
C GLU A 72 -7.00 1.53 -26.02
N LYS A 73 -7.84 0.73 -26.66
CA LYS A 73 -8.83 1.20 -27.63
C LYS A 73 -10.14 0.47 -27.35
N ALA A 74 -11.19 1.24 -27.12
CA ALA A 74 -12.54 0.69 -27.03
C ALA A 74 -12.98 0.17 -28.42
N VAL A 75 -13.59 -1.01 -28.44
CA VAL A 75 -14.21 -1.59 -29.63
C VAL A 75 -15.66 -1.87 -29.30
N GLU A 76 -16.56 -1.40 -30.17
CA GLU A 76 -17.96 -1.77 -30.14
C GLU A 76 -18.24 -2.63 -31.36
N ALA A 77 -18.51 -3.92 -31.13
CA ALA A 77 -18.85 -4.88 -32.15
C ALA A 77 -19.92 -5.83 -31.60
N PRO A 78 -20.89 -6.27 -32.42
CA PRO A 78 -21.82 -7.32 -32.02
C PRO A 78 -21.04 -8.56 -31.57
N LEU A 79 -21.38 -9.11 -30.40
CA LEU A 79 -20.82 -10.37 -29.95
C LEU A 79 -21.37 -11.48 -30.86
N ALA A 80 -20.50 -12.05 -31.72
CA ALA A 80 -20.93 -13.13 -32.60
C ALA A 80 -21.41 -14.33 -31.75
N ALA A 81 -22.61 -14.82 -32.03
CA ALA A 81 -23.10 -16.06 -31.43
C ALA A 81 -22.24 -17.22 -31.97
N GLY A 82 -21.64 -17.98 -31.06
CA GLY A 82 -20.99 -19.25 -31.37
C GLY A 82 -21.99 -20.33 -31.74
#